data_AF-A0A5C8I215-F1
#
_entry.id   AF-A0A5C8I215-F1
#
_cell.length_a   1.000
_cell.length_b   1.000
_cell.length_c   1.000
_cell.angle_alpha   90.00
_cell.angle_beta   90.00
_cell.angle_gamma   90.00
#
_symmetry.space_group_name_H-M   'P 1'
#
loop_
_entity.id
_entity.type
_entity.pdbx_description
1 polymer ?
#
loop_
_entity_poly.entity_id
_entity_poly.type
_entity_poly.pdbx_seq_one_letter_code
_entity_poly.pdbx_strand_id
1 'polypeptide(L)'
;METVLLNAPDGISARLGSDAHAEDHDRKRQLAREIVAARLHVREDDVRVERESPAQFGYHTRLVARVAGAVVPLAITSAAAGSSTVVVVADSVVPLGIDLRSARPAADELEQMRQHSHLFPGVSRDALLTHWTRVQAVRHADGRARIRPEEVMIDPALVRGWVPDRRVHYQLADLSHGSWTVTLAYGALPV
;
A
#
# COMPACT_ATOMS: atom_id res chain seq x y z
N MET A 1 8.37 -11.94 -14.56
CA MET A 1 8.27 -10.79 -13.65
C MET A 1 9.62 -10.44 -13.03
N GLU A 2 10.05 -9.20 -13.20
CA GLU A 2 11.16 -8.61 -12.44
C GLU A 2 10.64 -8.09 -11.10
N THR A 3 11.36 -8.36 -10.00
CA THR A 3 10.95 -7.92 -8.65
C THR A 3 12.09 -7.29 -7.87
N VAL A 4 11.76 -6.29 -7.06
CA VAL A 4 12.70 -5.52 -6.25
C VAL A 4 12.17 -5.42 -4.82
N LEU A 5 13.03 -5.77 -3.84
CA LEU A 5 12.75 -5.54 -2.43
C LEU A 5 12.85 -4.04 -2.13
N LEU A 6 11.82 -3.48 -1.51
CA LEU A 6 11.78 -2.07 -1.12
C LEU A 6 12.29 -1.91 0.32
N ASN A 7 12.88 -0.74 0.61
CA ASN A 7 13.37 -0.39 1.95
C ASN A 7 12.21 -0.01 2.88
N ALA A 8 11.51 -1.00 3.41
CA ALA A 8 10.38 -0.81 4.32
C ALA A 8 10.82 -0.74 5.80
N PRO A 9 10.02 -0.10 6.68
CA PRO A 9 10.26 -0.10 8.12
C PRO A 9 10.33 -1.49 8.74
N ASP A 10 10.97 -1.59 9.91
CA ASP A 10 11.09 -2.84 10.65
C ASP A 10 9.73 -3.51 10.89
N GLY A 11 9.71 -4.84 10.76
CA GLY A 11 8.50 -5.63 10.88
C GLY A 11 7.57 -5.57 9.65
N ILE A 12 7.89 -4.76 8.63
CA ILE A 12 7.14 -4.66 7.38
C ILE A 12 8.04 -5.09 6.22
N SER A 13 7.50 -5.88 5.29
CA SER A 13 8.22 -6.30 4.08
C SER A 13 7.46 -5.84 2.85
N ALA A 14 8.13 -5.20 1.92
CA ALA A 14 7.52 -4.65 0.72
C ALA A 14 8.31 -5.02 -0.53
N ARG A 15 7.62 -5.38 -1.62
CA ARG A 15 8.23 -5.73 -2.90
C ARG A 15 7.47 -5.09 -4.05
N LEU A 16 8.21 -4.47 -4.96
CA LEU A 16 7.71 -3.97 -6.24
C LEU A 16 7.96 -5.04 -7.31
N GLY A 17 6.95 -5.37 -8.10
CA GLY A 17 7.08 -6.24 -9.27
C GLY A 17 6.52 -5.56 -10.51
N SER A 18 7.13 -5.84 -11.65
CA SER A 18 6.63 -5.38 -12.95
C SER A 18 6.56 -6.53 -13.94
N ASP A 19 5.39 -6.69 -14.55
CA ASP A 19 5.17 -7.67 -15.61
C ASP A 19 3.99 -7.23 -16.48
N ALA A 20 4.26 -6.91 -17.75
CA ALA A 20 3.24 -6.45 -18.70
C ALA A 20 2.36 -7.58 -19.24
N HIS A 21 2.77 -8.84 -19.05
CA HIS A 21 2.07 -10.01 -19.57
C HIS A 21 1.23 -10.73 -18.49
N ALA A 22 1.53 -10.50 -17.22
CA ALA A 22 0.75 -11.04 -16.12
C ALA A 22 -0.49 -10.19 -15.82
N GLU A 23 -1.55 -10.82 -15.31
CA GLU A 23 -2.67 -10.07 -14.74
C GLU A 23 -2.33 -9.49 -13.37
N ASP A 24 -3.02 -8.41 -12.99
CA ASP A 24 -2.82 -7.75 -11.69
C ASP A 24 -2.98 -8.69 -10.50
N HIS A 25 -3.97 -9.58 -10.57
CA HIS A 25 -4.24 -10.53 -9.49
C HIS A 25 -3.15 -11.59 -9.35
N ASP A 26 -2.52 -12.01 -10.46
CA ASP A 26 -1.41 -12.95 -10.46
C ASP A 26 -0.14 -12.32 -9.91
N ARG A 27 0.18 -11.09 -10.35
CA ARG A 27 1.32 -10.32 -9.81
C ARG A 27 1.21 -10.16 -8.29
N LYS A 28 0.03 -9.78 -7.79
CA LYS A 28 -0.22 -9.62 -6.34
C LYS A 28 0.03 -10.92 -5.58
N ARG A 29 -0.50 -12.05 -6.07
CA ARG A 29 -0.32 -13.35 -5.41
C ARG A 29 1.13 -13.81 -5.43
N GLN A 30 1.81 -13.66 -6.56
CA GLN A 30 3.21 -14.02 -6.72
C GLN A 30 4.10 -13.22 -5.75
N LEU A 31 3.98 -11.88 -5.74
CA LEU A 31 4.74 -11.01 -4.84
C LEU A 31 4.43 -11.29 -3.36
N ALA A 32 3.16 -11.49 -3.02
CA ALA A 32 2.76 -11.85 -1.66
C ALA A 32 3.37 -13.18 -1.22
N ARG A 33 3.39 -14.18 -2.11
CA ARG A 33 3.98 -15.50 -1.85
C ARG A 33 5.47 -15.41 -1.57
N GLU A 34 6.21 -14.67 -2.40
CA GLU A 34 7.65 -14.41 -2.23
C GLU A 34 7.94 -13.76 -0.87
N ILE A 35 7.18 -12.73 -0.49
CA ILE A 35 7.37 -12.04 0.79
C ILE A 35 7.04 -12.95 1.98
N VAL A 36 5.91 -13.67 1.94
CA VAL A 36 5.48 -14.55 3.03
C VAL A 36 6.45 -15.71 3.22
N ALA A 37 6.91 -16.33 2.13
CA ALA A 37 7.89 -17.41 2.18
C ALA A 37 9.20 -16.95 2.85
N ALA A 38 9.72 -15.79 2.43
CA ALA A 38 10.92 -15.21 3.00
C ALA A 38 10.75 -14.87 4.50
N ARG A 39 9.61 -14.28 4.89
CA ARG A 39 9.34 -13.87 6.27
C ARG A 39 9.18 -15.06 7.22
N LEU A 40 8.61 -16.16 6.75
CA LEU A 40 8.36 -17.36 7.55
C LEU A 40 9.47 -18.41 7.42
N HIS A 41 10.50 -18.14 6.61
CA HIS A 41 11.60 -19.07 6.31
C HIS A 41 11.10 -20.43 5.78
N VAL A 42 10.10 -20.40 4.89
CA VAL A 42 9.55 -21.58 4.22
C VAL A 42 9.77 -21.48 2.70
N ARG A 43 9.52 -22.57 1.97
CA ARG A 43 9.60 -22.53 0.49
C ARG A 43 8.36 -21.81 -0.06
N GLU A 44 8.51 -21.14 -1.20
CA GLU A 44 7.38 -20.52 -1.89
C GLU A 44 6.27 -21.53 -2.21
N ASP A 45 6.61 -22.75 -2.62
CA ASP A 45 5.66 -23.81 -2.95
C ASP A 45 4.76 -24.21 -1.76
N ASP A 46 5.23 -23.95 -0.53
CA ASP A 46 4.49 -24.24 0.70
C ASP A 46 3.51 -23.13 1.07
N VAL A 47 3.55 -22.00 0.37
CA VAL A 47 2.72 -20.81 0.62
C VAL A 47 1.61 -20.71 -0.42
N ARG A 48 0.37 -20.73 0.04
CA ARG A 48 -0.81 -20.45 -0.81
C ARG A 48 -1.38 -19.08 -0.50
N VAL A 49 -1.48 -18.23 -1.51
CA VAL A 49 -2.12 -16.91 -1.40
C VAL A 49 -3.46 -16.93 -2.12
N GLU A 50 -4.52 -16.68 -1.38
CA GLU A 50 -5.90 -16.73 -1.86
C GLU A 50 -6.71 -15.53 -1.38
N ARG A 51 -7.86 -15.29 -1.99
CA ARG A 51 -8.83 -14.35 -1.44
C ARG A 51 -9.62 -15.03 -0.35
N GLU A 52 -9.83 -14.35 0.75
CA GLU A 52 -10.73 -14.82 1.79
C GLU A 52 -12.16 -14.99 1.23
N SER A 53 -12.90 -15.95 1.79
CA SER A 53 -14.31 -16.12 1.48
C SER A 53 -15.08 -14.90 2.01
N PRO A 54 -16.01 -14.32 1.22
CA PRO A 54 -16.84 -13.22 1.69
C PRO A 54 -17.66 -13.66 2.91
N ALA A 55 -17.49 -12.97 4.05
CA ALA A 55 -18.26 -13.28 5.25
C ALA A 55 -19.72 -12.82 5.14
N GLN A 56 -19.97 -11.73 4.41
CA GLN A 56 -21.29 -11.14 4.20
C GLN A 56 -21.33 -10.29 2.92
N PHE A 57 -22.54 -9.92 2.46
CA PHE A 57 -22.71 -9.01 1.33
C PHE A 57 -22.07 -7.64 1.63
N GLY A 58 -21.29 -7.11 0.69
CA GLY A 58 -20.53 -5.86 0.88
C GLY A 58 -19.19 -6.01 1.62
N TYR A 59 -18.75 -7.23 1.92
CA TYR A 59 -17.45 -7.51 2.51
C TYR A 59 -16.34 -7.44 1.45
N HIS A 60 -15.36 -6.55 1.65
CA HIS A 60 -14.19 -6.43 0.79
C HIS A 60 -13.18 -7.53 1.11
N THR A 61 -13.22 -8.61 0.32
CA THR A 61 -12.28 -9.73 0.44
C THR A 61 -10.83 -9.28 0.30
N ARG A 62 -9.99 -9.70 1.24
CA ARG A 62 -8.55 -9.47 1.30
C ARG A 62 -7.78 -10.70 0.83
N LEU A 63 -6.49 -10.49 0.52
CA LEU A 63 -5.57 -11.61 0.32
C LEU A 63 -5.17 -12.17 1.69
N VAL A 64 -5.21 -13.49 1.80
CA VAL A 64 -4.73 -14.25 2.95
C VAL A 64 -3.70 -15.26 2.48
N ALA A 65 -2.71 -15.51 3.33
CA ALA A 65 -1.72 -16.55 3.09
C ALA A 65 -2.00 -17.77 3.98
N ARG A 66 -1.75 -18.95 3.43
CA ARG A 66 -1.77 -20.22 4.16
C ARG A 66 -0.44 -20.94 4.02
N VAL A 67 0.00 -21.54 5.12
CA VAL A 67 1.15 -22.45 5.19
C VAL A 67 0.70 -23.71 5.90
N ALA A 68 1.02 -24.88 5.33
CA ALA A 68 0.56 -26.17 5.85
C ALA A 68 -0.98 -26.23 6.11
N GLY A 69 -1.77 -25.54 5.28
CA GLY A 69 -3.23 -25.48 5.38
C GLY A 69 -3.79 -24.45 6.40
N ALA A 70 -2.96 -23.89 7.27
CA ALA A 70 -3.37 -22.90 8.27
C ALA A 70 -3.18 -21.47 7.75
N VAL A 71 -4.11 -20.57 8.08
CA VAL A 71 -3.95 -19.13 7.80
C VAL A 71 -2.86 -18.58 8.70
N VAL A 72 -1.92 -17.84 8.11
CA VAL A 72 -0.86 -17.15 8.88
C VAL A 72 -1.35 -15.75 9.30
N PRO A 73 -0.97 -15.25 10.49
CA PRO A 73 -1.45 -13.98 11.03
C PRO A 73 -0.74 -12.77 10.39
N LEU A 74 -0.76 -12.70 9.05
CA LEU A 74 -0.14 -11.63 8.28
C LEU A 74 -1.20 -10.83 7.51
N ALA A 75 -1.08 -9.51 7.54
CA ALA A 75 -1.82 -8.62 6.66
C ALA A 75 -1.09 -8.49 5.32
N ILE A 76 -1.82 -8.59 4.21
CA ILE A 76 -1.30 -8.41 2.86
C ILE A 76 -2.08 -7.25 2.22
N THR A 77 -1.38 -6.17 1.86
CA THR A 77 -1.95 -5.05 1.11
C THR A 77 -1.18 -4.82 -0.18
N SER A 78 -1.81 -4.19 -1.16
CA SER A 78 -1.21 -3.99 -2.47
C SER A 78 -1.75 -2.75 -3.18
N ALA A 79 -0.89 -2.11 -3.97
CA ALA A 79 -1.29 -1.09 -4.94
C ALA A 79 -0.75 -1.45 -6.32
N ALA A 80 -1.46 -1.05 -7.37
CA ALA A 80 -1.08 -1.33 -8.75
C ALA A 80 -1.28 -0.08 -9.62
N ALA A 81 -0.36 0.12 -10.56
CA ALA A 81 -0.39 1.18 -11.54
C ALA A 81 0.17 0.64 -12.86
N GLY A 82 -0.70 0.45 -13.86
CA GLY A 82 -0.35 -0.20 -15.12
C GLY A 82 0.18 -1.63 -14.92
N SER A 83 1.39 -1.90 -15.42
CA SER A 83 2.07 -3.20 -15.31
C SER A 83 2.85 -3.40 -14.01
N SER A 84 2.82 -2.42 -13.10
CA SER A 84 3.58 -2.44 -11.86
C SER A 84 2.68 -2.60 -10.65
N THR A 85 3.14 -3.41 -9.70
CA THR A 85 2.40 -3.76 -8.48
C THR A 85 3.36 -3.73 -7.30
N VAL A 86 2.97 -3.06 -6.21
CA VAL A 86 3.65 -3.19 -4.92
C VAL A 86 2.78 -4.04 -3.99
N VAL A 87 3.39 -5.00 -3.32
CA VAL A 87 2.78 -5.74 -2.22
C VAL A 87 3.54 -5.46 -0.93
N VAL A 88 2.80 -5.27 0.15
CA VAL A 88 3.31 -5.06 1.51
C VAL A 88 2.71 -6.10 2.43
N VAL A 89 3.55 -6.69 3.28
CA VAL A 89 3.18 -7.69 4.28
C VAL A 89 3.71 -7.30 5.65
N ALA A 90 2.87 -7.37 6.67
CA ALA A 90 3.23 -7.20 8.07
C ALA A 90 2.38 -8.11 8.97
N ASP A 91 2.55 -8.01 10.29
CA ASP A 91 1.63 -8.63 11.23
C ASP A 91 0.19 -8.13 11.00
N SER A 92 -0.78 -9.04 11.10
CA SER A 92 -2.21 -8.75 10.91
C SER A 92 -2.77 -7.64 11.80
N VAL A 93 -2.15 -7.36 12.95
CA VAL A 93 -2.58 -6.29 13.85
C VAL A 93 -2.15 -4.90 13.40
N VAL A 94 -1.20 -4.80 12.46
CA VAL A 94 -0.69 -3.52 11.95
C VAL A 94 -1.62 -3.01 10.86
N PRO A 95 -2.29 -1.85 11.04
CA PRO A 95 -3.01 -1.20 9.95
C PRO A 95 -2.02 -0.79 8.85
N LEU A 96 -2.32 -1.15 7.60
CA LEU A 96 -1.46 -0.88 6.44
C LEU A 96 -2.26 -0.25 5.30
N GLY A 97 -1.68 0.77 4.67
CA GLY A 97 -2.16 1.37 3.44
C GLY A 97 -1.00 1.73 2.54
N ILE A 98 -1.20 1.58 1.23
CA ILE A 98 -0.15 1.87 0.24
C ILE A 98 -0.74 2.59 -0.96
N ASP A 99 -0.01 3.56 -1.49
CA ASP A 99 -0.29 4.17 -2.79
C ASP A 99 0.94 4.03 -3.70
N LEU A 100 0.68 3.79 -4.99
CA LEU A 100 1.68 3.61 -6.04
C LEU A 100 1.30 4.49 -7.22
N ARG A 101 2.22 5.35 -7.65
CA ARG A 101 2.04 6.22 -8.82
C ARG A 101 3.31 6.30 -9.66
N SER A 102 3.14 6.58 -10.94
CA SER A 102 4.26 6.99 -11.80
C SER A 102 4.87 8.28 -11.26
N ALA A 103 6.20 8.40 -11.27
CA ALA A 103 6.90 9.65 -11.01
C ALA A 103 6.62 10.73 -12.08
N ARG A 104 5.99 10.33 -13.19
CA ARG A 104 5.46 11.21 -14.24
C ARG A 104 3.98 10.86 -14.46
N PRO A 105 3.08 11.32 -13.57
CA PRO A 105 1.64 11.10 -13.73
C PRO A 105 1.14 11.75 -15.01
N ALA A 106 0.04 11.23 -15.54
CA ALA A 106 -0.65 11.83 -16.67
C ALA A 106 -1.32 13.16 -16.28
N ALA A 107 -1.67 14.00 -17.27
CA ALA A 107 -2.18 15.34 -17.01
C ALA A 107 -3.51 15.36 -16.26
N ASP A 108 -4.38 14.39 -16.53
CA ASP A 108 -5.66 14.15 -15.85
C ASP A 108 -5.46 13.70 -14.40
N GLU A 109 -4.49 12.81 -14.14
CA GLU A 109 -4.10 12.45 -12.78
C GLU A 109 -3.61 13.67 -11.99
N LEU A 110 -2.75 14.50 -12.60
CA LEU A 110 -2.27 15.73 -11.96
C LEU A 110 -3.40 16.72 -11.67
N GLU A 111 -4.37 16.83 -12.57
CA GLU A 111 -5.52 17.70 -12.38
C GLU A 111 -6.39 17.23 -11.22
N GLN A 112 -6.67 15.93 -11.13
CA GLN A 112 -7.35 15.34 -9.98
C GLN A 112 -6.59 15.60 -8.67
N MET A 113 -5.26 15.42 -8.67
CA MET A 113 -4.43 15.69 -7.49
C MET A 113 -4.59 17.13 -7.03
N ARG A 114 -4.56 18.11 -7.95
CA ARG A 114 -4.73 19.53 -7.62
C ARG A 114 -6.10 19.84 -7.03
N GLN A 115 -7.16 19.32 -7.63
CA GLN A 115 -8.54 19.56 -7.20
C GLN A 115 -8.80 19.12 -5.76
N HIS A 116 -8.11 18.07 -5.32
CA HIS A 116 -8.33 17.44 -4.03
C HIS A 116 -7.16 17.63 -3.04
N SER A 117 -6.11 18.36 -3.45
CA SER A 117 -5.02 18.74 -2.55
C SER A 117 -5.34 20.10 -1.91
N HIS A 118 -5.22 20.18 -0.58
CA HIS A 118 -5.27 21.47 0.15
C HIS A 118 -3.96 22.28 0.01
N LEU A 119 -3.18 22.00 -1.03
CA LEU A 119 -1.92 22.68 -1.28
C LEU A 119 -2.17 24.02 -1.97
N PHE A 120 -1.31 25.00 -1.68
CA PHE A 120 -1.38 26.30 -2.34
C PHE A 120 -1.18 26.16 -3.86
N PRO A 121 -1.82 27.02 -4.68
CA PRO A 121 -1.54 27.10 -6.10
C PRO A 121 -0.05 27.32 -6.36
N GLY A 122 0.52 26.63 -7.37
CA GLY A 122 1.92 26.79 -7.78
C GLY A 122 2.93 25.86 -7.11
N VAL A 123 2.48 24.90 -6.28
CA VAL A 123 3.38 23.82 -5.79
C VAL A 123 3.99 23.02 -6.94
N SER A 124 5.21 22.51 -6.73
CA SER A 124 5.87 21.65 -7.71
C SER A 124 5.09 20.35 -7.90
N ARG A 125 5.23 19.73 -9.08
CA ARG A 125 4.64 18.42 -9.37
C ARG A 125 5.07 17.38 -8.33
N ASP A 126 6.34 17.39 -7.96
CA ASP A 126 6.90 16.40 -7.05
C ASP A 126 6.30 16.60 -5.64
N ALA A 127 6.15 17.84 -5.16
CA ALA A 127 5.47 18.12 -3.90
C ALA A 127 3.99 17.69 -3.92
N LEU A 128 3.29 17.93 -5.04
CA LEU A 128 1.91 17.50 -5.23
C LEU A 128 1.78 15.97 -5.20
N LEU A 129 2.65 15.27 -5.93
CA LEU A 129 2.67 13.80 -6.00
C LEU A 129 2.98 13.18 -4.64
N THR A 130 3.97 13.74 -3.96
CA THR A 130 4.38 13.35 -2.61
C THR A 130 3.25 13.54 -1.60
N HIS A 131 2.57 14.68 -1.61
CA HIS A 131 1.41 14.91 -0.73
C HIS A 131 0.25 13.97 -1.07
N TRP A 132 -0.06 13.83 -2.37
CA TRP A 132 -1.17 12.99 -2.83
C TRP A 132 -0.99 11.53 -2.44
N THR A 133 0.17 10.94 -2.73
CA THR A 133 0.46 9.53 -2.41
C THR A 133 0.39 9.26 -0.91
N ARG A 134 0.79 10.24 -0.07
CA ARG A 134 0.61 10.19 1.39
C ARG A 134 -0.85 10.21 1.83
N VAL A 135 -1.65 11.12 1.28
CA VAL A 135 -3.10 11.16 1.53
C VAL A 135 -3.75 9.84 1.15
N GLN A 136 -3.48 9.31 -0.03
CA GLN A 136 -4.07 8.05 -0.50
C GLN A 136 -3.63 6.86 0.36
N ALA A 137 -2.34 6.78 0.73
CA ALA A 137 -1.86 5.72 1.62
C ALA A 137 -2.58 5.73 2.97
N VAL A 138 -2.82 6.92 3.57
CA VAL A 138 -3.58 7.04 4.83
C VAL A 138 -5.04 6.61 4.65
N ARG A 139 -5.71 7.00 3.55
CA ARG A 139 -7.08 6.53 3.26
C ARG A 139 -7.14 5.00 3.17
N HIS A 140 -6.17 4.40 2.49
CA HIS A 140 -6.09 2.95 2.35
C HIS A 140 -5.83 2.28 3.70
N ALA A 141 -5.00 2.86 4.57
CA ALA A 141 -4.73 2.34 5.92
C ALA A 141 -5.94 2.42 6.84
N ASP A 142 -6.75 3.49 6.71
CA ASP A 142 -7.99 3.65 7.45
C ASP A 142 -9.06 2.63 7.04
N GLY A 143 -9.07 2.22 5.76
CA GLY A 143 -9.85 1.09 5.26
C GLY A 143 -11.36 1.38 5.06
N ARG A 144 -11.83 2.60 5.35
CA ARG A 144 -13.22 3.02 5.06
C ARG A 144 -13.36 3.49 3.61
N ALA A 145 -14.37 2.98 2.91
CA ALA A 145 -14.61 3.30 1.51
C ALA A 145 -15.01 4.77 1.21
N ARG A 146 -15.43 5.55 2.24
CA ARG A 146 -16.07 6.87 2.05
C ARG A 146 -15.27 8.07 2.53
N ILE A 147 -14.03 7.90 2.97
CA ILE A 147 -13.18 9.03 3.37
C ILE A 147 -12.72 9.76 2.13
N ARG A 148 -13.00 11.05 2.03
CA ARG A 148 -12.52 11.88 0.92
C ARG A 148 -11.05 12.28 1.14
N PRO A 149 -10.23 12.48 0.08
CA PRO A 149 -8.84 12.95 0.22
C PRO A 149 -8.69 14.19 1.09
N GLU A 150 -9.64 15.12 0.99
CA GLU A 150 -9.68 16.38 1.72
C GLU A 150 -9.89 16.23 3.23
N GLU A 151 -10.36 15.07 3.67
CA GLU A 151 -10.57 14.76 5.09
C GLU A 151 -9.32 14.17 5.75
N VAL A 152 -8.28 13.86 4.97
CA VAL A 152 -7.01 13.38 5.50
C VAL A 152 -6.11 14.54 5.87
N MET A 153 -5.56 14.48 7.07
CA MET A 153 -4.55 15.40 7.54
C MET A 153 -3.17 14.76 7.43
N ILE A 154 -2.19 15.53 6.97
CA ILE A 154 -0.78 15.16 6.94
C ILE A 154 -0.03 16.19 7.79
N ASP A 155 0.94 15.74 8.59
CA ASP A 155 1.75 16.67 9.38
C ASP A 155 2.72 17.48 8.47
N PRO A 156 3.21 18.65 8.92
CA PRO A 156 4.05 19.50 8.07
C PRO A 156 5.36 18.85 7.61
N ALA A 157 5.88 17.90 8.39
CA ALA A 157 7.07 17.11 8.04
C ALA A 157 6.77 16.00 7.02
N LEU A 158 5.48 15.74 6.75
CA LEU A 158 4.97 14.72 5.84
C LEU A 158 5.41 13.29 6.23
N VAL A 159 5.58 13.05 7.52
CA VAL A 159 5.98 11.75 8.09
C VAL A 159 4.84 11.09 8.85
N ARG A 160 3.75 11.82 9.13
CA ARG A 160 2.55 11.27 9.76
C ARG A 160 1.27 11.75 9.08
N GLY A 161 0.24 10.92 9.13
CA GLY A 161 -1.10 11.29 8.68
C GLY A 161 -2.21 10.66 9.51
N TRP A 162 -3.38 11.27 9.49
CA TRP A 162 -4.56 10.80 10.25
C TRP A 162 -5.86 11.29 9.61
N VAL A 163 -6.97 10.67 10.02
CA VAL A 163 -8.32 11.19 9.76
C VAL A 163 -8.82 11.80 11.08
N PRO A 164 -9.28 13.07 11.11
CA PRO A 164 -9.57 13.79 12.37
C PRO A 164 -10.55 13.10 13.32
N ASP A 165 -11.46 12.28 12.81
CA ASP A 165 -12.45 11.54 13.60
C ASP A 165 -11.89 10.25 14.24
N ARG A 166 -10.60 9.96 14.06
CA ARG A 166 -9.92 8.77 14.58
C ARG A 166 -8.80 9.15 15.55
N ARG A 167 -8.56 8.28 16.53
CA ARG A 167 -7.39 8.37 17.43
C ARG A 167 -6.11 7.82 16.81
N VAL A 168 -6.23 7.08 15.71
CA VAL A 168 -5.10 6.42 15.05
C VAL A 168 -4.31 7.43 14.23
N HIS A 169 -3.01 7.46 14.44
CA HIS A 169 -2.06 8.18 13.62
C HIS A 169 -1.18 7.17 12.89
N TYR A 170 -1.02 7.37 11.58
CA TYR A 170 -0.20 6.52 10.74
C TYR A 170 1.16 7.17 10.54
N GLN A 171 2.22 6.39 10.67
CA GLN A 171 3.55 6.75 10.18
C GLN A 171 3.58 6.59 8.67
N LEU A 172 4.37 7.42 7.99
CA LEU A 172 4.51 7.44 6.54
C LEU A 172 5.96 7.13 6.15
N ALA A 173 6.13 6.13 5.32
CA ALA A 173 7.43 5.75 4.74
C ALA A 173 7.41 5.94 3.22
N ASP A 174 8.47 6.55 2.71
CA ASP A 174 8.73 6.62 1.27
C ASP A 174 9.44 5.32 0.84
N LEU A 175 8.77 4.57 -0.03
CA LEU A 175 9.29 3.32 -0.60
C LEU A 175 9.60 3.49 -2.10
N SER A 176 9.70 4.72 -2.58
CA SER A 176 9.88 5.03 -4.00
C SER A 176 11.09 4.32 -4.59
N HIS A 177 10.94 3.82 -5.81
CA HIS A 177 11.99 3.09 -6.49
C HIS A 177 11.92 3.32 -8.00
N GLY A 178 13.04 3.71 -8.61
CA GLY A 178 13.12 4.00 -10.04
C GLY A 178 12.13 5.10 -10.45
N SER A 179 11.25 4.79 -11.40
CA SER A 179 10.23 5.70 -11.91
C SER A 179 8.90 5.67 -11.14
N TRP A 180 8.88 5.07 -9.94
CA TRP A 180 7.66 4.89 -9.15
C TRP A 180 7.75 5.65 -7.83
N THR A 181 6.72 6.45 -7.56
CA THR A 181 6.48 7.02 -6.24
C THR A 181 5.60 6.08 -5.44
N VAL A 182 6.11 5.63 -4.30
CA VAL A 182 5.45 4.65 -3.45
C VAL A 182 5.41 5.18 -2.02
N THR A 183 4.22 5.31 -1.45
CA THR A 183 4.08 5.67 -0.03
C THR A 183 3.40 4.55 0.72
N LEU A 184 3.98 4.17 1.85
CA LEU A 184 3.39 3.29 2.84
C LEU A 184 2.90 4.11 4.03
N ALA A 185 1.63 3.93 4.41
CA ALA A 185 1.08 4.34 5.68
C ALA A 185 0.91 3.12 6.58
N TYR A 186 1.41 3.20 7.81
CA TYR A 186 1.34 2.10 8.77
C TYR A 186 1.02 2.60 10.16
N GLY A 187 0.18 1.87 10.90
CA GLY A 187 -0.10 2.19 12.29
C GLY A 187 1.16 2.02 13.13
N ALA A 188 1.45 2.98 14.01
CA ALA A 188 2.47 2.78 15.03
C ALA A 188 2.06 1.56 15.86
N LEU A 189 2.91 0.53 15.92
CA LEU A 189 2.79 -0.53 16.91
C LEU A 189 2.72 0.16 18.29
N PRO A 190 1.86 -0.29 19.23
CA PRO A 190 2.01 0.17 20.60
C PRO A 190 3.44 -0.14 21.04
N VAL A 191 4.13 0.91 21.50
CA VAL A 191 5.46 0.81 22.13
C VAL A 191 5.29 0.22 23.53
#